data_AF-A0A7C1U9D8-F1
#
_entry.id   AF-A0A7C1U9D8-F1
#
_cell.length_a   1.000
_cell.length_b   1.000
_cell.length_c   1.000
_cell.angle_alpha   90.00
_cell.angle_beta   90.00
_cell.angle_gamma   90.00
#
_symmetry.space_group_name_H-M   'P 1'
#
loop_
_entity.id
_entity.type
_entity.pdbx_description
1 polymer ?
#
loop_
_entity_poly.entity_id
_entity_poly.type
_entity_poly.pdbx_seq_one_letter_code
_entity_poly.pdbx_strand_id
1 'polypeptide(L)'
;MNLNRVSLEDRIERIREKLGDNVEVSEVTSIVGEVMGSLEGDIDLRELHFQDELRSLLGHIEQTKTDLYGIQPKHLSENRIPEASNQLDQVIETTEVAASKIMDAAEEISELAETVDGELAERLMAISTHIFETSSFQDITGQRVTKVVTTLKYLEEKLTVLANAIGDTDSHLNADEDSKPESEEDLLQGPQCAATGNDQDAIDALFDSFD
;
A
#
# COMPACT_ATOMS: atom_id res chain seq x y z
N MET A 1 -43.71 9.09 -19.65
CA MET A 1 -45.06 9.29 -19.10
C MET A 1 -45.01 10.61 -18.34
N ASN A 2 -45.42 11.71 -18.97
CA ASN A 2 -45.31 13.07 -18.42
C ASN A 2 -46.45 13.31 -17.42
N LEU A 3 -46.19 13.22 -16.12
CA LEU A 3 -47.15 13.67 -15.12
C LEU A 3 -47.15 15.21 -15.09
N ASN A 4 -48.17 15.75 -15.74
CA ASN A 4 -48.89 17.00 -15.50
C ASN A 4 -48.21 18.03 -14.57
N ARG A 5 -47.18 18.71 -15.07
CA ARG A 5 -46.51 19.82 -14.41
C ARG A 5 -47.29 21.10 -14.72
N VAL A 6 -48.32 21.40 -13.93
CA VAL A 6 -49.12 22.61 -14.14
C VAL A 6 -48.35 23.81 -13.59
N SER A 7 -48.00 24.77 -14.46
CA SER A 7 -47.23 25.98 -14.11
C SER A 7 -47.96 26.80 -13.04
N LEU A 8 -47.24 27.57 -12.21
CA LEU A 8 -47.84 28.51 -11.26
C LEU A 8 -48.87 29.43 -11.98
N GLU A 9 -48.56 29.82 -13.23
CA GLU A 9 -49.40 30.64 -14.09
C GLU A 9 -50.72 29.95 -14.45
N ASP A 10 -50.67 28.70 -14.92
CA ASP A 10 -51.86 27.88 -15.22
C ASP A 10 -52.71 27.62 -13.97
N ARG A 11 -52.12 27.70 -12.77
CA ARG A 11 -52.81 27.47 -11.49
C ARG A 11 -53.49 28.72 -10.98
N ILE A 12 -52.82 29.86 -11.06
CA ILE A 12 -53.41 31.17 -10.82
C ILE A 12 -54.58 31.36 -11.78
N GLU A 13 -54.43 30.97 -13.05
CA GLU A 13 -55.51 31.06 -14.03
C GLU A 13 -56.68 30.13 -13.68
N ARG A 14 -56.45 28.90 -13.20
CA ARG A 14 -57.54 28.02 -12.73
C ARG A 14 -58.27 28.54 -11.49
N ILE A 15 -57.56 29.19 -10.57
CA ILE A 15 -58.17 29.82 -9.39
C ILE A 15 -59.00 31.03 -9.84
N ARG A 16 -58.47 31.81 -10.77
CA ARG A 16 -59.13 32.94 -11.42
C ARG A 16 -60.38 32.52 -12.21
N GLU A 17 -60.35 31.40 -12.91
CA GLU A 17 -61.53 30.85 -13.61
C GLU A 17 -62.64 30.45 -12.63
N LYS A 18 -62.27 29.96 -11.43
CA LYS A 18 -63.24 29.54 -10.41
C LYS A 18 -63.84 30.69 -9.61
N LEU A 19 -63.03 31.69 -9.27
CA LEU A 19 -63.39 32.78 -8.34
C LEU A 19 -63.62 34.13 -9.04
N GLY A 20 -63.26 34.24 -10.32
CA GLY A 20 -63.36 35.47 -11.10
C GLY A 20 -62.23 36.48 -10.81
N ASP A 21 -62.35 37.68 -11.38
CA ASP A 21 -61.35 38.76 -11.26
C ASP A 21 -61.42 39.51 -9.91
N ASN A 22 -62.47 39.31 -9.11
CA ASN A 22 -62.65 39.97 -7.82
C ASN A 22 -62.90 38.92 -6.73
N VAL A 23 -61.99 38.87 -5.76
CA VAL A 23 -62.03 37.95 -4.63
C VAL A 23 -62.24 38.73 -3.34
N GLU A 24 -63.08 38.23 -2.43
CA GLU A 24 -63.19 38.85 -1.10
C GLU A 24 -61.90 38.67 -0.30
N VAL A 25 -61.53 39.68 0.48
CA VAL A 25 -60.31 39.68 1.30
C VAL A 25 -60.27 38.49 2.29
N SER A 26 -61.44 37.99 2.69
CA SER A 26 -61.62 36.81 3.53
C SER A 26 -61.16 35.49 2.87
N GLU A 27 -61.19 35.41 1.54
CA GLU A 27 -60.84 34.20 0.76
C GLU A 27 -59.38 34.17 0.33
N VAL A 28 -58.68 35.32 0.38
CA VAL A 28 -57.27 35.46 0.01
C VAL A 28 -56.38 34.49 0.80
N THR A 29 -56.65 34.29 2.08
CA THR A 29 -55.89 33.35 2.92
C THR A 29 -56.03 31.90 2.45
N SER A 30 -57.21 31.52 1.95
CA SER A 30 -57.45 30.17 1.42
C SER A 30 -56.70 29.94 0.12
N ILE A 31 -56.69 30.95 -0.77
CA ILE A 31 -55.97 30.90 -2.04
C ILE A 31 -54.46 30.80 -1.81
N VAL A 32 -53.91 31.61 -0.90
CA VAL A 32 -52.48 31.56 -0.55
C VAL A 32 -52.13 30.20 0.05
N GLY A 33 -52.98 29.63 0.90
CA GLY A 33 -52.78 28.28 1.45
C GLY A 33 -52.75 27.17 0.38
N GLU A 34 -53.63 27.24 -0.61
CA GLU A 34 -53.70 26.25 -1.70
C GLU A 34 -52.50 26.36 -2.68
N VAL A 35 -52.01 27.58 -2.91
CA VAL A 35 -50.78 27.82 -3.68
C VAL A 35 -49.53 27.38 -2.91
N MET A 36 -49.42 27.70 -1.62
CA MET A 36 -48.26 27.35 -0.80
C MET A 36 -48.16 25.85 -0.49
N GLY A 37 -49.25 25.19 -0.08
CA GLY A 37 -49.24 23.76 0.27
C GLY A 37 -48.91 22.82 -0.89
N SER A 38 -48.85 23.35 -2.11
CA SER A 38 -48.48 22.62 -3.32
C SER A 38 -47.05 22.85 -3.80
N LEU A 39 -46.44 23.98 -3.42
CA LEU A 39 -45.00 24.24 -3.59
C LEU A 39 -44.20 23.40 -2.59
N GLU A 40 -44.78 23.16 -1.42
CA GLU A 40 -44.20 22.37 -0.34
C GLU A 40 -43.99 20.89 -0.74
N GLY A 41 -44.81 20.33 -1.64
CA GLY A 41 -44.72 18.91 -2.04
C GLY A 41 -43.74 18.55 -3.16
N ASP A 42 -43.37 19.49 -4.04
CA ASP A 42 -42.49 19.21 -5.21
C ASP A 42 -41.00 19.50 -4.91
N ILE A 43 -40.74 20.35 -3.91
CA ILE A 43 -39.39 20.62 -3.39
C ILE A 43 -38.93 19.44 -2.51
N ASP A 44 -39.84 18.87 -1.72
CA ASP A 44 -39.56 17.80 -0.76
C ASP A 44 -39.02 16.52 -1.42
N LEU A 45 -39.61 16.07 -2.55
CA LEU A 45 -39.18 14.83 -3.21
C LEU A 45 -37.78 14.88 -3.83
N ARG A 46 -37.36 16.03 -4.36
CA ARG A 46 -36.01 16.21 -4.92
C ARG A 46 -34.96 16.40 -3.83
N GLU A 47 -35.32 17.12 -2.77
CA GLU A 47 -34.50 17.29 -1.58
C GLU A 47 -34.25 15.94 -0.91
N LEU A 48 -35.30 15.10 -0.78
CA LEU A 48 -35.20 13.74 -0.24
C LEU A 48 -34.29 12.84 -1.08
N HIS A 49 -34.43 12.82 -2.41
CA HIS A 49 -33.57 12.02 -3.28
C HIS A 49 -32.10 12.47 -3.20
N PHE A 50 -31.85 13.78 -3.15
CA PHE A 50 -30.50 14.32 -2.98
C PHE A 50 -29.91 13.95 -1.62
N GLN A 51 -30.69 14.01 -0.54
CA GLN A 51 -30.25 13.56 0.79
C GLN A 51 -29.93 12.06 0.81
N ASP A 52 -30.71 11.23 0.13
CA ASP A 52 -30.46 9.79 0.04
C ASP A 52 -29.20 9.48 -0.79
N GLU A 53 -28.97 10.19 -1.89
CA GLU A 53 -27.71 10.10 -2.65
C GLU A 53 -26.50 10.53 -1.81
N LEU A 54 -26.63 11.61 -1.03
CA LEU A 54 -25.56 12.15 -0.18
C LEU A 54 -25.26 11.20 0.99
N ARG A 55 -26.29 10.58 1.59
CA ARG A 55 -26.13 9.50 2.59
C ARG A 55 -25.45 8.27 2.00
N SER A 56 -25.84 7.87 0.79
CA SER A 56 -25.23 6.73 0.10
C SER A 56 -23.74 6.99 -0.18
N LEU A 57 -23.40 8.20 -0.66
CA LEU A 57 -22.02 8.62 -0.86
C LEU A 57 -21.23 8.63 0.45
N LEU A 58 -21.81 9.17 1.53
CA LEU A 58 -21.20 9.18 2.85
C LEU A 58 -20.93 7.75 3.35
N GLY A 59 -21.90 6.83 3.19
CA GLY A 59 -21.74 5.42 3.52
C GLY A 59 -20.61 4.75 2.74
N HIS A 60 -20.48 5.04 1.44
CA HIS A 60 -19.34 4.55 0.65
C HIS A 60 -18.00 5.12 1.13
N ILE A 61 -17.95 6.40 1.54
CA ILE A 61 -16.74 7.01 2.10
C ILE A 61 -16.35 6.35 3.42
N GLU A 62 -17.32 6.12 4.32
CA GLU A 62 -17.07 5.45 5.60
C GLU A 62 -16.61 4.00 5.43
N GLN A 63 -17.22 3.26 4.50
CA GLN A 63 -16.78 1.91 4.15
C GLN A 63 -15.36 1.93 3.60
N THR A 64 -15.08 2.81 2.63
CA THR A 64 -13.73 2.97 2.05
C THR A 64 -12.72 3.33 3.13
N LYS A 65 -13.07 4.22 4.07
CA LYS A 65 -12.21 4.58 5.20
C LYS A 65 -11.88 3.37 6.06
N THR A 66 -12.89 2.54 6.36
CA THR A 66 -12.75 1.30 7.13
C THR A 66 -11.85 0.29 6.41
N ASP A 67 -12.07 0.08 5.12
CA ASP A 67 -11.26 -0.82 4.31
C ASP A 67 -9.79 -0.37 4.27
N LEU A 68 -9.55 0.94 4.16
CA LEU A 68 -8.20 1.51 4.17
C LEU A 68 -7.53 1.40 5.54
N TYR A 69 -8.26 1.52 6.65
CA TYR A 69 -7.72 1.21 7.99
C TYR A 69 -7.33 -0.27 8.11
N GLY A 70 -8.06 -1.18 7.45
CA GLY A 70 -7.72 -2.60 7.40
C GLY A 70 -6.36 -2.91 6.76
N ILE A 71 -5.86 -2.02 5.88
CA ILE A 71 -4.53 -2.15 5.27
C ILE A 71 -3.42 -1.75 6.27
N GLN A 72 -3.76 -1.03 7.34
CA GLN A 72 -2.82 -0.45 8.31
C GLN A 72 -1.65 0.29 7.63
N PRO A 73 -1.92 1.34 6.82
CA PRO A 73 -0.91 1.99 5.99
C PRO A 73 0.30 2.48 6.78
N LYS A 74 0.09 3.03 7.98
CA LYS A 74 1.17 3.49 8.86
C LYS A 74 2.08 2.35 9.34
N HIS A 75 1.49 1.22 9.76
CA HIS A 75 2.24 0.06 10.21
C HIS A 75 3.09 -0.53 9.08
N LEU A 76 2.54 -0.58 7.85
CA LEU A 76 3.28 -1.02 6.67
C LEU A 76 4.45 -0.07 6.34
N SER A 77 4.23 1.25 6.37
CA SER A 77 5.30 2.22 6.09
C SER A 77 6.39 2.27 7.17
N GLU A 78 6.03 2.11 8.44
CA GLU A 78 7.00 2.26 9.54
C GLU A 78 7.77 0.96 9.85
N ASN A 79 7.21 -0.21 9.56
CA ASN A 79 7.80 -1.50 9.96
C ASN A 79 8.08 -2.42 8.77
N ARG A 80 7.03 -2.96 8.14
CA ARG A 80 7.17 -4.08 7.19
C ARG A 80 7.91 -3.71 5.90
N ILE A 81 7.65 -2.54 5.32
CA ILE A 81 8.29 -2.11 4.08
C ILE A 81 9.78 -1.79 4.30
N PRO A 82 10.16 -1.01 5.33
CA PRO A 82 11.58 -0.82 5.68
C PRO A 82 12.31 -2.12 5.97
N GLU A 83 11.70 -3.04 6.72
CA GLU A 83 12.29 -4.34 7.04
C GLU A 83 12.58 -5.16 5.78
N ALA A 84 11.59 -5.30 4.88
CA ALA A 84 11.76 -6.01 3.62
C ALA A 84 12.81 -5.34 2.72
N SER A 85 12.89 -4.01 2.71
CA SER A 85 13.93 -3.27 1.99
C SER A 85 15.33 -3.61 2.54
N ASN A 86 15.51 -3.61 3.86
CA ASN A 86 16.79 -3.90 4.50
C ASN A 86 17.23 -5.36 4.26
N GLN A 87 16.30 -6.31 4.35
CA GLN A 87 16.58 -7.72 4.05
C GLN A 87 17.04 -7.89 2.59
N LEU A 88 16.40 -7.19 1.64
CA LEU A 88 16.82 -7.24 0.23
C LEU A 88 18.18 -6.57 -0.01
N ASP A 89 18.48 -5.47 0.68
CA ASP A 89 19.81 -4.84 0.61
C ASP A 89 20.90 -5.79 1.14
N GLN A 90 20.63 -6.54 2.22
CA GLN A 90 21.54 -7.55 2.74
C GLN A 90 21.75 -8.74 1.79
N VAL A 91 20.71 -9.14 1.06
CA VAL A 91 20.81 -10.16 0.01
C VAL A 91 21.74 -9.69 -1.10
N ILE A 92 21.68 -8.42 -1.51
CA ILE A 92 22.60 -7.83 -2.50
C ILE A 92 24.03 -7.94 -1.97
N GLU A 93 24.30 -7.44 -0.76
CA GLU A 93 25.65 -7.45 -0.18
C GLU A 93 26.23 -8.87 -0.09
N THR A 94 25.44 -9.82 0.44
CA THR A 94 25.86 -11.21 0.57
C THR A 94 26.15 -11.84 -0.79
N THR A 95 25.31 -11.55 -1.79
CA THR A 95 25.50 -12.10 -3.14
C THR A 95 26.70 -11.48 -3.85
N GLU A 96 26.98 -10.19 -3.66
CA GLU A 96 28.20 -9.55 -4.15
C GLU A 96 29.47 -10.15 -3.52
N VAL A 97 29.46 -10.38 -2.20
CA VAL A 97 30.59 -11.05 -1.52
C VAL A 97 30.79 -12.47 -2.03
N ALA A 98 29.70 -13.23 -2.22
CA ALA A 98 29.78 -14.57 -2.79
C ALA A 98 30.30 -14.55 -4.25
N ALA A 99 29.91 -13.55 -5.04
CA ALA A 99 30.43 -13.31 -6.38
C ALA A 99 31.94 -13.17 -6.38
N SER A 100 32.45 -12.28 -5.53
CA SER A 100 33.87 -11.97 -5.42
C SER A 100 34.65 -13.24 -5.11
N LYS A 101 34.20 -14.02 -4.13
CA LYS A 101 34.85 -15.29 -3.76
C LYS A 101 34.88 -16.31 -4.90
N ILE A 102 33.85 -16.36 -5.74
CA ILE A 102 33.83 -17.23 -6.93
C ILE A 102 34.86 -16.76 -7.96
N MET A 103 34.98 -15.44 -8.16
CA MET A 103 35.97 -14.86 -9.08
C MET A 103 37.39 -15.07 -8.57
N ASP A 104 37.63 -14.87 -7.27
CA ASP A 104 38.92 -15.12 -6.63
C ASP A 104 39.34 -16.59 -6.80
N ALA A 105 38.41 -17.53 -6.61
CA ALA A 105 38.66 -18.95 -6.85
C ALA A 105 38.94 -19.27 -8.33
N ALA A 106 38.31 -18.56 -9.27
CA ALA A 106 38.62 -18.71 -10.69
C ALA A 106 40.01 -18.18 -11.02
N GLU A 107 40.44 -17.08 -10.38
CA GLU A 107 41.79 -16.55 -10.50
C GLU A 107 42.83 -17.54 -9.97
N GLU A 108 42.60 -18.14 -8.79
CA GLU A 108 43.46 -19.21 -8.27
C GLU A 108 43.58 -20.41 -9.22
N ILE A 109 42.48 -20.78 -9.90
CA ILE A 109 42.51 -21.85 -10.94
C ILE A 109 43.39 -21.44 -12.12
N SER A 110 43.34 -20.18 -12.56
CA SER A 110 44.21 -19.66 -13.62
C SER A 110 45.68 -19.70 -13.21
N GLU A 111 46.01 -19.21 -12.01
CA GLU A 111 47.38 -19.22 -11.50
C GLU A 111 47.93 -20.65 -11.42
N LEU A 112 47.13 -21.60 -10.93
CA LEU A 112 47.51 -23.01 -10.91
C LEU A 112 47.72 -23.58 -12.31
N ALA A 113 46.92 -23.17 -13.29
CA ALA A 113 47.08 -23.59 -14.67
C ALA A 113 48.45 -23.19 -15.24
N GLU A 114 49.01 -22.05 -14.83
CA GLU A 114 50.35 -21.60 -15.25
C GLU A 114 51.49 -22.43 -14.64
N THR A 115 51.22 -23.15 -13.55
CA THR A 115 52.23 -24.00 -12.87
C THR A 115 52.32 -25.42 -13.45
N VAL A 116 51.40 -25.79 -14.33
CA VAL A 116 51.33 -27.11 -14.96
C VAL A 116 51.44 -26.98 -16.49
N ASP A 117 51.92 -28.04 -17.15
CA ASP A 117 52.09 -28.06 -18.60
C ASP A 117 51.11 -29.03 -19.29
N GLY A 118 50.87 -28.78 -20.58
CA GLY A 118 50.12 -29.68 -21.46
C GLY A 118 48.60 -29.57 -21.33
N GLU A 119 47.90 -30.65 -21.70
CA GLU A 119 46.42 -30.66 -21.83
C GLU A 119 45.70 -30.29 -20.52
N LEU A 120 46.30 -30.57 -19.36
CA LEU A 120 45.73 -30.21 -18.07
C LEU A 120 45.73 -28.69 -17.85
N ALA A 121 46.80 -28.00 -18.26
CA ALA A 121 46.92 -26.53 -18.16
C ALA A 121 45.86 -25.84 -19.03
N GLU A 122 45.73 -26.28 -20.28
CA GLU A 122 44.72 -25.76 -21.21
C GLU A 122 43.30 -25.95 -20.67
N ARG A 123 43.04 -27.09 -20.03
CA ARG A 123 41.72 -27.40 -19.48
C ARG A 123 41.39 -26.58 -18.22
N LEU A 124 42.35 -26.34 -17.33
CA LEU A 124 42.17 -25.46 -16.17
C LEU A 124 41.92 -24.02 -16.61
N MET A 125 42.71 -23.52 -17.56
CA MET A 125 42.55 -22.17 -18.11
C MET A 125 41.18 -21.98 -18.77
N ALA A 126 40.71 -22.98 -19.53
CA ALA A 126 39.39 -22.97 -20.15
C ALA A 126 38.25 -22.95 -19.10
N ILE A 127 38.38 -23.72 -18.01
CA ILE A 127 37.39 -23.72 -16.91
C ILE A 127 37.35 -22.35 -16.24
N SER A 128 38.50 -21.78 -15.90
CA SER A 128 38.57 -20.45 -15.28
C SER A 128 37.91 -19.38 -16.16
N THR A 129 38.25 -19.37 -17.45
CA THR A 129 37.68 -18.43 -18.44
C THR A 129 36.16 -18.56 -18.49
N HIS A 130 35.63 -19.79 -18.50
CA HIS A 130 34.19 -20.03 -18.50
C HIS A 130 33.50 -19.55 -17.22
N ILE A 131 34.15 -19.64 -16.06
CA ILE A 131 33.61 -19.11 -14.79
C ILE A 131 33.52 -17.58 -14.85
N PHE A 132 34.55 -16.89 -15.35
CA PHE A 132 34.52 -15.43 -15.53
C PHE A 132 33.40 -14.99 -16.49
N GLU A 133 33.27 -15.66 -17.64
CA GLU A 133 32.23 -15.35 -18.62
C GLU A 133 30.81 -15.56 -18.07
N THR A 134 30.59 -16.65 -17.33
CA THR A 134 29.27 -16.98 -16.78
C THR A 134 28.88 -16.06 -15.63
N SER A 135 29.85 -15.65 -14.81
CA SER A 135 29.60 -14.81 -13.64
C SER A 135 29.32 -13.34 -13.99
N SER A 136 29.58 -12.92 -15.24
CA SER A 136 29.18 -11.61 -15.78
C SER A 136 27.66 -11.35 -15.73
N PHE A 137 26.81 -12.37 -15.58
CA PHE A 137 25.35 -12.22 -15.50
C PHE A 137 24.85 -11.66 -14.15
N GLN A 138 25.69 -11.60 -13.12
CA GLN A 138 25.30 -11.22 -11.77
C GLN A 138 24.86 -9.76 -11.63
N ASP A 139 25.41 -8.88 -12.48
CA ASP A 139 25.05 -7.46 -12.56
C ASP A 139 23.54 -7.27 -12.82
N ILE A 140 22.91 -8.14 -13.61
CA ILE A 140 21.47 -8.06 -13.90
C ILE A 140 20.62 -8.38 -12.66
N THR A 141 21.08 -9.27 -11.79
CA THR A 141 20.37 -9.63 -10.56
C THR A 141 20.46 -8.49 -9.54
N GLY A 142 21.65 -7.92 -9.33
CA GLY A 142 21.84 -6.74 -8.48
C GLY A 142 20.95 -5.58 -8.92
N GLN A 143 20.97 -5.22 -10.21
CA GLN A 143 20.11 -4.17 -10.76
C GLN A 143 18.61 -4.42 -10.58
N ARG A 144 18.17 -5.68 -10.68
CA ARG A 144 16.75 -6.05 -10.47
C ARG A 144 16.36 -5.89 -9.01
N VAL A 145 17.17 -6.35 -8.07
CA VAL A 145 16.87 -6.20 -6.63
C VAL A 145 16.88 -4.72 -6.25
N THR A 146 17.84 -3.93 -6.73
CA THR A 146 17.87 -2.47 -6.51
C THR A 146 16.59 -1.78 -7.00
N LYS A 147 16.03 -2.21 -8.15
CA LYS A 147 14.72 -1.71 -8.62
C LYS A 147 13.58 -2.08 -7.68
N VAL A 148 13.57 -3.30 -7.15
CA VAL A 148 12.56 -3.74 -6.17
C VAL A 148 12.66 -2.89 -4.90
N VAL A 149 13.86 -2.71 -4.35
CA VAL A 149 14.12 -1.85 -3.18
C VAL A 149 13.64 -0.42 -3.43
N THR A 150 13.95 0.16 -4.59
CA THR A 150 13.48 1.50 -4.98
C THR A 150 11.96 1.57 -5.02
N THR A 151 11.31 0.51 -5.52
CA THR A 151 9.84 0.43 -5.57
C THR A 151 9.22 0.32 -4.18
N LEU A 152 9.85 -0.42 -3.26
CA LEU A 152 9.43 -0.51 -1.86
C LEU A 152 9.53 0.85 -1.16
N LYS A 153 10.63 1.58 -1.33
CA LYS A 153 10.79 2.96 -0.80
C LYS A 153 9.74 3.93 -1.35
N TYR A 154 9.39 3.80 -2.63
CA TYR A 154 8.28 4.57 -3.20
C TYR A 154 6.93 4.20 -2.58
N LEU A 155 6.69 2.91 -2.33
CA LEU A 155 5.47 2.43 -1.68
C LEU A 155 5.37 2.94 -0.24
N GLU A 156 6.46 2.95 0.51
CA GLU A 156 6.58 3.52 1.85
C GLU A 156 6.12 4.99 1.89
N GLU A 157 6.62 5.81 0.95
CA GLU A 157 6.24 7.23 0.84
C GLU A 157 4.73 7.38 0.58
N LYS A 158 4.16 6.54 -0.31
CA LYS A 158 2.73 6.60 -0.62
C LYS A 158 1.85 6.14 0.53
N LEU A 159 2.27 5.11 1.25
CA LEU A 159 1.57 4.64 2.45
C LEU A 159 1.60 5.68 3.56
N THR A 160 2.72 6.39 3.72
CA THR A 160 2.83 7.52 4.66
C THR A 160 1.86 8.65 4.31
N VAL A 161 1.77 9.03 3.02
CA VAL A 161 0.80 10.05 2.57
C VAL A 161 -0.64 9.58 2.80
N LEU A 162 -0.93 8.31 2.52
CA LEU A 162 -2.25 7.71 2.71
C LEU A 162 -2.65 7.69 4.20
N ALA A 163 -1.75 7.28 5.09
CA ALA A 163 -1.97 7.27 6.53
C ALA A 163 -2.35 8.66 7.04
N ASN A 164 -1.59 9.69 6.64
CA ASN A 164 -1.88 11.07 6.98
C ASN A 164 -3.22 11.56 6.44
N ALA A 165 -3.58 11.18 5.20
CA ALA A 165 -4.83 11.60 4.56
C ALA A 165 -6.08 11.03 5.25
N ILE A 166 -5.98 9.83 5.82
CA ILE A 166 -7.10 9.14 6.47
C ILE A 166 -7.20 9.50 7.97
N GLY A 167 -6.17 10.13 8.53
CA GLY A 167 -6.04 10.38 9.96
C GLY A 167 -5.67 9.11 10.72
N ASP A 168 -4.91 8.21 10.08
CA ASP A 168 -4.21 7.10 10.72
C ASP A 168 -2.97 7.65 11.45
N THR A 169 -3.20 8.58 12.39
CA THR A 169 -2.16 9.31 13.12
C THR A 169 -1.92 8.73 14.52
N ASP A 170 -2.92 8.07 15.10
CA ASP A 170 -2.84 7.49 16.45
C ASP A 170 -2.39 6.03 16.41
N SER A 171 -1.35 5.75 17.17
CA SER A 171 -0.84 4.42 17.44
C SER A 171 -1.88 3.63 18.24
N HIS A 172 -2.77 2.91 17.57
CA HIS A 172 -3.41 1.73 18.17
C HIS A 172 -2.37 0.60 18.27
N LEU A 173 -1.34 0.85 19.08
CA LEU A 173 -0.55 -0.20 19.71
C LEU A 173 -1.43 -0.80 20.82
N ASN A 174 -2.27 -1.74 20.45
CA ASN A 174 -2.68 -2.79 21.36
C ASN A 174 -2.64 -4.10 20.59
N ALA A 175 -1.58 -4.85 20.87
CA ALA A 175 -1.56 -6.30 20.96
C ALA A 175 -2.42 -7.07 19.94
N ASP A 176 -1.79 -7.43 18.83
CA ASP A 176 -1.74 -8.81 18.37
C ASP A 176 -0.26 -8.98 17.97
N GLU A 177 0.62 -9.54 18.80
CA GLU A 177 0.77 -11.00 18.94
C GLU A 177 0.35 -11.78 17.69
N ASP A 178 0.87 -11.37 16.54
CA ASP A 178 1.19 -12.32 15.47
C ASP A 178 2.54 -12.98 15.81
N SER A 179 2.68 -13.46 17.06
CA SER A 179 3.63 -14.50 17.40
C SER A 179 3.10 -15.79 16.77
N LYS A 180 3.25 -15.92 15.46
CA LYS A 180 3.37 -17.27 14.91
C LYS A 180 4.53 -17.93 15.65
N PRO A 181 4.36 -19.17 16.15
CA PRO A 181 5.53 -19.91 16.60
C PRO A 181 6.48 -19.95 15.39
N GLU A 182 7.66 -19.34 15.54
CA GLU A 182 8.73 -19.39 14.54
C GLU A 182 8.84 -20.84 14.08
N SER A 183 8.54 -21.09 12.81
CA SER A 183 8.73 -22.44 12.27
C SER A 183 10.24 -22.70 12.25
N GLU A 184 10.64 -23.96 12.34
CA GLU A 184 12.06 -24.35 12.23
C GLU A 184 12.73 -23.85 10.92
N GLU A 185 11.93 -23.41 9.93
CA GLU A 185 12.39 -22.72 8.72
C GLU A 185 12.77 -21.24 8.94
N ASP A 186 12.13 -20.51 9.87
CA ASP A 186 12.50 -19.13 10.23
C ASP A 186 13.77 -19.07 11.12
N LEU A 187 14.07 -20.17 11.82
CA LEU A 187 15.30 -20.36 12.58
C LEU A 187 16.52 -20.63 11.70
N LEU A 188 16.35 -20.86 10.39
CA LEU A 188 17.43 -20.89 9.41
C LEU A 188 17.78 -19.47 9.00
N GLN A 189 18.25 -18.68 9.97
CA GLN A 189 18.72 -17.33 9.74
C GLN A 189 19.87 -17.37 8.71
N GLY A 190 19.63 -16.72 7.57
CA GLY A 190 20.70 -16.33 6.66
C GLY A 190 21.74 -15.44 7.36
N PRO A 191 22.80 -15.01 6.66
CA PRO A 191 23.90 -14.26 7.26
C PRO A 191 23.36 -13.11 8.11
N GLN A 192 23.75 -13.08 9.38
CA GLN A 192 23.20 -12.12 10.34
C GLN A 192 23.66 -10.70 10.00
N CYS A 193 22.74 -9.75 10.11
CA CYS A 193 23.02 -8.34 9.88
C CYS A 193 23.95 -7.85 11.01
N ALA A 194 25.06 -7.20 10.70
CA ALA A 194 26.08 -6.83 11.69
C ALA A 194 25.56 -5.90 12.82
N ALA A 195 24.39 -5.30 12.65
CA ALA A 195 23.74 -4.45 13.66
C ALA A 195 22.86 -5.22 14.67
N THR A 196 22.51 -6.48 14.39
CA THR A 196 21.65 -7.34 15.23
C THR A 196 22.22 -8.75 15.42
N GLY A 197 23.44 -9.00 14.96
CA GLY A 197 24.17 -10.24 15.28
C GLY A 197 24.34 -10.32 16.79
N ASN A 198 23.90 -11.44 17.38
CA ASN A 198 24.22 -11.71 18.77
C ASN A 198 25.75 -11.68 18.90
N ASP A 199 26.25 -10.70 19.65
CA ASP A 199 27.68 -10.53 19.86
C ASP A 199 28.21 -11.83 20.47
N GLN A 200 29.08 -12.54 19.74
CA GLN A 200 29.55 -13.86 20.13
C GLN A 200 30.26 -13.79 21.50
N ASP A 201 30.87 -12.64 21.79
CA ASP A 201 31.48 -12.32 23.08
C ASP A 201 30.44 -12.29 24.22
N ALA A 202 29.20 -11.87 23.95
CA ALA A 202 28.11 -11.87 24.92
C ALA A 202 27.51 -13.27 25.13
N ILE A 203 27.50 -14.11 24.09
CA ILE A 203 27.10 -15.52 24.19
C ILE A 203 28.13 -16.28 25.03
N ASP A 204 29.42 -16.13 24.74
CA ASP A 204 30.50 -16.81 25.44
C ASP A 204 30.53 -16.41 26.93
N ALA A 205 30.32 -15.13 27.24
CA ALA A 205 30.19 -14.65 28.62
C ALA A 205 28.96 -15.23 29.36
N LEU A 206 27.88 -15.54 28.64
CA LEU A 206 26.69 -16.14 29.23
C LEU A 206 26.94 -17.62 29.57
N PHE A 207 27.65 -18.36 28.71
CA PHE A 207 28.00 -19.76 28.95
C PHE A 207 29.08 -19.94 30.02
N ASP A 208 30.07 -19.04 30.09
CA ASP A 208 31.07 -19.01 31.16
C ASP A 208 30.45 -18.73 32.55
N SER A 209 29.22 -18.20 32.61
CA SER A 209 28.50 -17.97 33.88
C SER A 209 27.77 -19.21 34.43
N PHE A 210 27.72 -20.31 33.67
CA PHE A 210 27.06 -21.56 34.05
C PHE A 210 28.02 -22.69 34.49
N ASP A 211 29.35 -22.49 34.37
CA ASP A 211 30.40 -23.35 34.95
C ASP A 211 30.94 -22.77 36.28
#